data_AF-A0A1M6A9T2-F1
#
_entry.id   AF-A0A1M6A9T2-F1
#
_cell.length_a   1.000
_cell.length_b   1.000
_cell.length_c   1.000
_cell.angle_alpha   90.00
_cell.angle_beta   90.00
_cell.angle_gamma   90.00
#
_symmetry.space_group_name_H-M   'P 1'
#
loop_
_entity.id
_entity.type
_entity.pdbx_description
1 polymer ?
#
loop_
_entity_poly.entity_id
_entity_poly.type
_entity_poly.pdbx_seq_one_letter_code
_entity_poly.pdbx_strand_id
1 'polypeptide(L)'
;MDDKEELLKRDIIVRLRRIEGQVKGIQGMMDKNVCCPDVLVQIAAIRAAINKVGVLIVENYARNCIGIEEGSESEEGLEQLIKTLNTFMK
;
A
#
# COMPACT_ATOMS: atom_id res chain seq x y z
N MET A 1 -17.82 -15.52 3.27
CA MET A 1 -16.98 -14.91 2.22
C MET A 1 -16.90 -13.39 2.35
N ASP A 2 -17.88 -12.71 2.97
CA ASP A 2 -17.89 -11.24 3.13
C ASP A 2 -16.89 -10.65 4.16
N ASP A 3 -16.63 -11.30 5.30
CA ASP A 3 -15.92 -10.63 6.41
C ASP A 3 -14.43 -10.34 6.12
N LYS A 4 -13.73 -11.23 5.41
CA LYS A 4 -12.30 -11.07 5.10
C LYS A 4 -12.05 -9.94 4.10
N GLU A 5 -12.92 -9.81 3.11
CA GLU A 5 -12.86 -8.73 2.12
C GLU A 5 -13.17 -7.37 2.77
N GLU A 6 -14.17 -7.33 3.66
CA GLU A 6 -14.52 -6.10 4.38
C GLU A 6 -13.38 -5.63 5.29
N LEU A 7 -12.72 -6.55 6.00
CA LEU A 7 -11.55 -6.26 6.82
C LEU A 7 -10.39 -5.69 6.00
N LEU A 8 -10.11 -6.27 4.82
CA LEU A 8 -9.06 -5.78 3.92
C LEU A 8 -9.36 -4.37 3.41
N LYS A 9 -10.60 -4.12 2.98
CA LYS A 9 -11.05 -2.78 2.55
C LYS A 9 -10.88 -1.75 3.68
N ARG A 10 -11.27 -2.11 4.91
CA ARG A 10 -11.09 -1.25 6.10
C ARG A 10 -9.61 -0.96 6.36
N ASP A 11 -8.72 -1.96 6.28
CA ASP A 11 -7.27 -1.75 6.45
C ASP A 11 -6.69 -0.82 5.38
N ILE A 12 -7.06 -1.02 4.11
CA ILE A 12 -6.66 -0.14 3.00
C ILE A 12 -7.08 1.31 3.28
N ILE A 13 -8.34 1.54 3.68
CA ILE A 13 -8.85 2.88 4.01
C ILE A 13 -8.06 3.50 5.17
N VAL A 14 -7.75 2.74 6.22
CA VAL A 14 -6.96 3.24 7.36
C VAL A 14 -5.56 3.68 6.90
N ARG A 15 -4.92 2.91 6.02
CA ARG A 15 -3.60 3.26 5.46
C ARG A 15 -3.66 4.50 4.57
N LEU A 16 -4.68 4.63 3.74
CA LEU A 16 -4.90 5.81 2.91
C LEU A 16 -5.11 7.07 3.75
N ARG A 17 -5.89 7.00 4.84
CA ARG A 17 -6.05 8.11 5.78
C ARG A 17 -4.73 8.53 6.44
N ARG A 18 -3.86 7.58 6.75
CA ARG A 18 -2.51 7.89 7.26
C ARG A 18 -1.67 8.62 6.21
N ILE A 19 -1.70 8.15 4.96
CA ILE A 19 -1.00 8.78 3.83
C ILE A 19 -1.52 10.21 3.61
N GLU A 20 -2.85 10.41 3.66
CA GLU A 20 -3.45 11.74 3.59
C GLU A 20 -2.90 12.69 4.67
N GLY A 21 -2.78 12.21 5.92
CA GLY A 21 -2.16 12.95 7.01
C GLY A 21 -0.69 13.30 6.75
N GLN A 22 0.09 12.38 6.15
CA GLN A 22 1.47 12.64 5.76
C GLN A 22 1.57 13.71 4.67
N VAL A 23 0.69 13.68 3.66
CA VAL A 23 0.62 14.71 2.61
C VAL A 23 0.32 16.09 3.22
N LYS A 24 -0.68 16.16 4.12
CA LYS A 24 -0.97 17.40 4.87
C LYS A 24 0.22 17.87 5.71
N GLY A 25 0.97 16.93 6.31
CA GLY A 25 2.20 17.21 7.03
C GLY A 25 3.25 17.89 6.15
N ILE A 26 3.47 17.38 4.93
CA ILE A 26 4.40 17.98 3.96
C ILE A 26 3.95 19.38 3.56
N GLN A 27 2.65 19.61 3.31
CA GLN A 27 2.14 20.96 3.03
C GLN A 27 2.50 21.93 4.15
N GLY A 28 2.29 21.54 5.41
CA GLY A 28 2.69 22.34 6.57
C GLY A 28 4.21 22.53 6.72
N MET A 29 5.03 21.59 6.24
CA MET A 29 6.49 21.75 6.17
C MET A 29 6.88 22.81 5.14
N MET A 30 6.20 22.84 3.99
CA MET A 30 6.41 23.85 2.95
C MET A 30 6.04 25.25 3.46
N ASP A 31 4.89 25.40 4.13
CA ASP A 31 4.45 26.68 4.70
C ASP A 31 5.44 27.21 5.75
N LYS A 32 6.10 26.30 6.48
CA LYS A 32 7.09 26.63 7.51
C LYS A 32 8.51 26.76 6.98
N ASN A 33 8.72 26.67 5.65
CA ASN A 33 10.04 26.68 5.01
C ASN A 33 11.03 25.68 5.62
N VAL A 34 10.55 24.47 5.95
CA VAL A 34 11.40 23.38 6.45
C VAL A 34 12.44 23.01 5.39
N CYS A 35 13.61 22.53 5.84
CA CYS A 35 14.72 22.17 4.97
C CYS A 35 14.32 21.09 3.95
N CYS A 36 14.74 21.27 2.69
CA CYS A 36 14.39 20.37 1.59
C CYS A 36 14.73 18.88 1.85
N PRO A 37 15.88 18.51 2.45
CA PRO A 37 16.19 17.12 2.77
C PRO A 37 15.15 16.48 3.71
N ASP A 38 14.64 17.20 4.70
CA ASP A 38 13.63 16.67 5.62
C ASP A 38 12.30 16.43 4.90
N VAL A 39 11.92 17.33 3.99
CA VAL A 39 10.75 17.16 3.12
C VAL A 39 10.92 15.93 2.22
N LEU A 40 12.11 15.73 1.63
CA LEU A 40 12.41 14.56 0.81
C LEU A 40 12.30 13.24 1.59
N VAL A 41 12.69 13.23 2.86
CA VAL A 41 12.49 12.06 3.75
C VAL A 41 11.01 11.74 3.91
N GLN A 42 10.15 12.76 4.10
CA GLN A 42 8.70 12.54 4.20
C GLN A 42 8.09 12.06 2.88
N ILE A 43 8.55 12.59 1.74
CA ILE A 43 8.14 12.10 0.41
C ILE A 43 8.50 10.62 0.24
N ALA A 44 9.71 10.22 0.65
CA ALA A 44 10.13 8.82 0.61
C ALA A 44 9.25 7.93 1.50
N ALA A 45 8.87 8.42 2.69
CA ALA A 45 7.96 7.71 3.58
C ALA A 45 6.56 7.51 2.97
N ILE A 46 6.02 8.53 2.30
CA ILE A 46 4.75 8.43 1.57
C ILE A 46 4.86 7.43 0.43
N ARG A 47 5.93 7.48 -0.37
CA ARG A 47 6.15 6.54 -1.47
C ARG A 47 6.14 5.09 -0.98
N ALA A 48 6.87 4.81 0.11
CA ALA A 48 6.88 3.48 0.72
C ALA A 48 5.50 3.05 1.25
N ALA A 49 4.72 3.98 1.81
CA ALA A 49 3.37 3.70 2.28
C ALA A 49 2.40 3.40 1.14
N ILE A 50 2.44 4.19 0.05
CA ILE A 50 1.63 3.98 -1.16
C ILE A 50 1.97 2.64 -1.80
N ASN A 51 3.25 2.30 -1.92
CA ASN A 51 3.68 1.01 -2.48
C ASN A 51 3.07 -0.18 -1.72
N LYS A 52 3.04 -0.11 -0.38
CA LYS A 52 2.40 -1.14 0.46
C LYS A 52 0.89 -1.24 0.22
N VAL A 53 0.20 -0.12 0.04
CA VAL A 53 -1.23 -0.11 -0.30
C VAL A 53 -1.45 -0.72 -1.68
N GLY A 54 -0.60 -0.40 -2.65
CA GLY A 54 -0.65 -0.96 -4.01
C GLY A 54 -0.56 -2.48 -4.00
N VAL A 55 0.36 -3.08 -3.22
CA VAL A 55 0.47 -4.54 -3.08
C VAL A 55 -0.82 -5.17 -2.56
N LEU A 56 -1.44 -4.58 -1.53
CA LEU A 56 -2.70 -5.10 -0.97
C LEU A 56 -3.84 -5.07 -2.00
N ILE A 57 -3.88 -4.03 -2.83
CA ILE A 57 -4.88 -3.92 -3.90
C ILE A 57 -4.61 -4.95 -4.99
N VAL A 58 -3.35 -5.17 -5.38
CA VAL A 58 -2.98 -6.22 -6.35
C VAL A 58 -3.37 -7.60 -5.85
N GLU A 59 -3.10 -7.91 -4.58
CA GLU A 59 -3.52 -9.17 -3.97
C GLU A 59 -5.05 -9.32 -3.99
N ASN A 60 -5.79 -8.27 -3.60
CA ASN A 60 -7.24 -8.26 -3.64
C ASN A 60 -7.79 -8.46 -5.06
N TYR A 61 -7.19 -7.82 -6.06
CA TYR A 61 -7.55 -7.95 -7.47
C TYR A 61 -7.32 -9.38 -7.97
N ALA A 62 -6.20 -9.99 -7.62
CA ALA A 62 -5.89 -11.36 -8.00
C ALA A 62 -6.88 -12.38 -7.41
N ARG A 63 -7.25 -12.22 -6.14
CA ARG A 63 -8.20 -13.13 -5.48
C ARG A 63 -9.64 -12.93 -5.96
N ASN A 64 -10.09 -11.68 -6.13
CA ASN A 64 -11.52 -11.38 -6.38
C ASN A 64 -11.88 -11.17 -7.86
N CYS A 65 -10.96 -10.70 -8.69
CA CYS A 65 -11.25 -10.40 -10.10
C CYS A 65 -10.63 -11.43 -11.05
N ILE A 66 -9.44 -11.94 -10.74
CA ILE A 66 -8.82 -13.03 -11.50
C ILE A 66 -9.37 -14.39 -11.04
N GLY A 67 -9.83 -14.48 -9.78
CA GLY A 67 -10.41 -15.72 -9.23
C GLY A 67 -9.36 -16.74 -8.81
N ILE A 68 -8.19 -16.28 -8.33
CA ILE A 68 -7.19 -17.19 -7.76
C ILE A 68 -7.73 -17.72 -6.42
N GLU A 69 -8.12 -19.00 -6.42
CA GLU A 69 -8.65 -19.69 -5.25
C GLU A 69 -7.56 -20.06 -4.26
N GLU A 70 -7.90 -20.02 -2.96
CA GLU A 70 -7.02 -20.51 -1.89
C GLU A 70 -6.78 -22.03 -2.05
N GLY A 71 -5.53 -22.46 -1.90
CA GLY A 71 -5.08 -23.84 -2.10
C GLY A 71 -4.85 -24.23 -3.57
N SER A 72 -5.03 -23.32 -4.53
CA SER A 72 -4.73 -23.59 -5.93
C SER A 72 -3.22 -23.48 -6.23
N GLU A 73 -2.77 -24.16 -7.29
CA GLU A 73 -1.39 -23.99 -7.81
C GLU A 73 -1.08 -22.52 -8.18
N SER A 74 -2.11 -21.76 -8.56
CA SER A 74 -1.98 -20.33 -8.86
C SER A 74 -1.76 -19.45 -7.62
N GLU A 75 -2.13 -19.93 -6.42
CA GLU A 75 -1.89 -19.18 -5.18
C GLU A 75 -0.40 -19.06 -4.85
N GLU A 76 0.38 -20.14 -5.03
CA GLU A 76 1.83 -20.10 -4.80
C GLU A 76 2.51 -19.08 -5.73
N GLY A 77 2.08 -19.03 -7.00
CA GLY A 77 2.55 -18.04 -7.97
C GLY A 77 2.20 -16.61 -7.57
N LEU A 78 0.99 -16.39 -7.03
CA LEU A 78 0.56 -15.09 -6.52
C LEU A 78 1.39 -14.66 -5.30
N GLU A 79 1.62 -15.55 -4.33
CA GLU A 79 2.44 -15.25 -3.15
C GLU A 79 3.88 -14.88 -3.55
N GLN A 80 4.46 -15.62 -4.50
CA GLN A 80 5.80 -15.33 -5.01
C GLN A 80 5.85 -13.98 -5.75
N LEU A 81 4.82 -13.66 -6.53
CA LEU A 81 4.69 -12.36 -7.19
C LEU A 81 4.61 -11.23 -6.16
N ILE A 82 3.74 -11.35 -5.15
CA ILE A 82 3.58 -10.36 -4.07
C ILE A 82 4.90 -10.15 -3.31
N LYS A 83 5.61 -11.23 -3.00
CA LYS A 83 6.93 -11.17 -2.34
C LYS A 83 7.96 -10.45 -3.20
N THR A 84 7.96 -10.71 -4.50
CA THR A 84 8.86 -10.06 -5.46
C THR A 84 8.53 -8.57 -5.58
N LEU A 85 7.25 -8.21 -5.72
CA LEU A 85 6.78 -6.83 -5.75
C LEU A 85 7.17 -6.07 -4.48
N ASN A 86 6.98 -6.66 -3.31
CA ASN A 86 7.40 -6.07 -2.04
C ASN A 86 8.92 -5.85 -1.95
N THR A 87 9.73 -6.68 -2.60
CA THR A 87 11.19 -6.52 -2.61
C THR A 87 11.62 -5.40 -3.56
N PHE A 88 10.98 -5.33 -4.73
CA PHE A 88 11.29 -4.33 -5.76
C PHE A 88 10.81 -2.92 -5.40
N MET A 89 9.68 -2.80 -4.70
CA MET A 89 9.06 -1.52 -4.35
C MET A 89 9.51 -0.94 -3.00
N LYS A 90 10.56 -1.50 -2.38
CA LYS A 90 11.19 -0.92 -1.19
C LYS A 90 11.85 0.42 -1.49
#